data_AF-A0A2G5VUB2-F1
#
_entry.id   AF-A0A2G5VUB2-F1
#
_cell.length_a   1.000
_cell.length_b   1.000
_cell.length_c   1.000
_cell.angle_alpha   90.00
_cell.angle_beta   90.00
_cell.angle_gamma   90.00
#
_symmetry.space_group_name_H-M   'P 1'
#
loop_
_entity.id
_entity.type
_entity.pdbx_description
1 polymer ?
#
loop_
_entity_poly.entity_id
_entity_poly.type
_entity_poly.pdbx_seq_one_letter_code
_entity_poly.pdbx_strand_id
1 'polypeptide(L)'
;MILSKYPYVVQKEILDHMGYNDLFLLSFASKNMKKFIKSSQMSRFQSCSFIKYTCDYRDEPWICVHYGKIRQGIMRIVKREEDKNDYFQLNVSGKTIDFRFKRVDQNIRFPAIENSYYMYPFAAYQETEKESVIK
;
A
#
# COMPACT_ATOMS: atom_id res chain seq x y z
N MET A 1 -17.11 8.22 7.68
CA MET A 1 -16.44 7.83 6.41
C MET A 1 -17.49 7.77 5.30
N ILE A 2 -17.19 8.20 4.07
CA ILE A 2 -18.19 8.27 2.99
C ILE A 2 -18.65 6.87 2.55
N LEU A 3 -17.73 5.90 2.50
CA LEU A 3 -18.04 4.54 2.02
C LEU A 3 -19.16 3.86 2.83
N SER A 4 -19.24 4.09 4.13
CA SER A 4 -20.26 3.49 5.00
C SER A 4 -21.67 4.03 4.78
N LYS A 5 -21.84 5.08 3.95
CA LYS A 5 -23.15 5.60 3.56
C LYS A 5 -23.77 4.82 2.40
N TYR A 6 -22.98 4.05 1.66
CA TYR A 6 -23.49 3.26 0.54
C TYR A 6 -24.08 1.93 1.00
N PRO A 7 -25.03 1.34 0.24
CA PRO A 7 -25.48 -0.03 0.48
C PRO A 7 -24.32 -1.03 0.46
N TYR A 8 -24.44 -2.12 1.22
CA TYR A 8 -23.39 -3.14 1.34
C TYR A 8 -22.88 -3.65 -0.02
N VAL A 9 -23.78 -3.89 -0.97
CA VAL A 9 -23.43 -4.36 -2.32
C VAL A 9 -22.50 -3.38 -3.03
N VAL A 10 -22.81 -2.07 -2.95
CA VAL A 10 -21.99 -1.02 -3.54
C VAL A 10 -20.64 -0.91 -2.83
N GLN A 11 -20.62 -1.02 -1.50
CA GLN A 11 -19.36 -1.00 -0.75
C GLN A 11 -18.44 -2.16 -1.15
N LYS A 12 -19.01 -3.37 -1.28
CA LYS A 12 -18.27 -4.56 -1.69
C LYS A 12 -17.71 -4.40 -3.10
N GLU A 13 -18.53 -3.95 -4.05
CA GLU A 13 -18.13 -3.71 -5.44
C GLU A 13 -16.94 -2.74 -5.53
N ILE A 14 -16.97 -1.66 -4.72
CA ILE A 14 -15.87 -0.70 -4.63
C ILE A 14 -14.58 -1.38 -4.13
N LEU A 15 -14.66 -2.21 -3.09
CA LEU A 15 -13.49 -2.92 -2.57
C LEU A 15 -12.96 -3.99 -3.53
N ASP A 16 -13.84 -4.64 -4.29
CA ASP A 16 -13.48 -5.66 -5.28
C ASP A 16 -12.66 -5.04 -6.44
N HIS A 17 -12.90 -3.77 -6.76
CA HIS A 17 -12.17 -3.01 -7.80
C HIS A 17 -10.91 -2.28 -7.29
N MET A 18 -10.64 -2.30 -5.97
CA MET A 18 -9.45 -1.68 -5.39
C MET A 18 -8.21 -2.59 -5.50
N GLY A 19 -7.02 -2.01 -5.64
CA GLY A 19 -5.76 -2.76 -5.57
C GLY A 19 -5.39 -3.18 -4.14
N TYR A 20 -4.39 -4.04 -3.98
CA TYR A 20 -3.89 -4.36 -2.62
C TYR A 20 -3.32 -3.13 -1.91
N ASN A 21 -2.70 -2.20 -2.64
CA ASN A 21 -2.23 -0.91 -2.10
C ASN A 21 -3.39 -0.12 -1.46
N ASP A 22 -4.48 0.04 -2.20
CA ASP A 22 -5.62 0.85 -1.80
C ASP A 22 -6.29 0.23 -0.59
N LEU A 23 -6.54 -1.09 -0.63
CA LEU A 23 -7.09 -1.83 0.50
C LEU A 23 -6.18 -1.75 1.74
N PHE A 24 -4.87 -1.83 1.55
CA PHE A 24 -3.90 -1.75 2.64
C PHE A 24 -3.94 -0.39 3.32
N LEU A 25 -3.86 0.71 2.55
CA LEU A 25 -3.94 2.06 3.11
C LEU A 25 -5.30 2.35 3.74
N LEU A 26 -6.38 1.95 3.07
CA LEU A 26 -7.75 2.14 3.55
C LEU A 26 -7.97 1.41 4.88
N SER A 27 -7.28 0.29 5.13
CA SER A 27 -7.33 -0.42 6.40
C SER A 27 -6.87 0.42 7.60
N PHE A 28 -6.02 1.44 7.37
CA PHE A 28 -5.57 2.36 8.42
C PHE A 28 -6.56 3.49 8.71
N ALA A 29 -7.58 3.69 7.87
CA ALA A 29 -8.56 4.76 8.08
C ALA A 29 -9.42 4.56 9.33
N SER A 30 -9.73 3.31 9.71
CA SER A 30 -10.37 3.00 10.99
C SER A 30 -10.34 1.50 11.33
N LYS A 31 -10.50 1.17 12.62
CA LYS A 31 -10.66 -0.22 13.09
C LYS A 31 -11.83 -0.94 12.41
N ASN A 32 -12.93 -0.23 12.17
CA ASN A 32 -14.11 -0.78 11.50
C ASN A 32 -13.85 -1.06 10.03
N MET A 33 -13.14 -0.15 9.34
CA MET A 33 -12.73 -0.35 7.96
C MET A 33 -11.80 -1.56 7.81
N LYS A 34 -10.79 -1.69 8.68
CA LYS A 34 -9.91 -2.87 8.72
C LYS A 34 -10.71 -4.17 8.85
N LYS A 35 -11.69 -4.22 9.77
CA LYS A 35 -12.55 -5.40 9.95
C LYS A 35 -13.39 -5.68 8.70
N PHE A 36 -13.96 -4.64 8.10
CA PHE A 36 -14.80 -4.74 6.91
C PHE A 36 -14.02 -5.23 5.68
N ILE A 37 -12.84 -4.68 5.42
CA ILE A 37 -11.94 -5.17 4.36
C ILE A 37 -11.58 -6.63 4.62
N LYS A 38 -11.20 -6.98 5.85
CA LYS A 38 -10.84 -8.36 6.20
C LYS A 38 -11.98 -9.34 5.94
N SER A 39 -13.23 -9.00 6.28
CA SER A 39 -14.37 -9.91 6.07
C SER A 39 -14.82 -9.98 4.61
N SER A 40 -14.83 -8.85 3.90
CA SER A 40 -15.30 -8.78 2.51
C SER A 40 -14.28 -9.33 1.50
N GLN A 41 -12.98 -9.16 1.76
CA GLN A 41 -11.90 -9.53 0.83
C GLN A 41 -11.14 -10.78 1.27
N MET A 42 -11.71 -11.59 2.18
CA MET A 42 -11.01 -12.76 2.75
C MET A 42 -10.59 -13.77 1.67
N SER A 43 -11.46 -14.06 0.69
CA SER A 43 -11.15 -14.97 -0.41
C SER A 43 -9.92 -14.49 -1.21
N ARG A 44 -9.85 -13.19 -1.51
CA ARG A 44 -8.71 -12.55 -2.17
C ARG A 44 -7.43 -12.62 -1.34
N PHE A 45 -7.52 -12.52 -0.02
CA PHE A 45 -6.36 -12.67 0.87
C PHE A 45 -5.93 -14.14 1.01
N GLN A 46 -6.85 -15.09 0.96
CA GLN A 46 -6.53 -16.52 0.95
C GLN A 46 -5.85 -16.97 -0.35
N SER A 47 -6.12 -16.30 -1.48
CA SER A 47 -5.39 -16.53 -2.72
C SER A 47 -3.96 -15.95 -2.74
N CYS A 48 -3.58 -15.16 -1.73
CA CYS A 48 -2.20 -14.71 -1.59
C CYS A 48 -1.30 -15.89 -1.22
N SER A 49 -0.30 -16.14 -2.05
CA SER A 49 0.71 -17.18 -1.81
C SER A 49 1.72 -16.73 -0.76
N PHE A 50 2.26 -15.51 -0.90
CA PHE A 50 3.19 -14.93 0.07
C PHE A 50 3.34 -13.42 -0.13
N ILE A 51 3.81 -12.75 0.93
CA ILE A 51 4.26 -11.36 0.90
C ILE A 51 5.78 -11.38 0.77
N LYS A 52 6.31 -10.67 -0.22
CA LYS A 52 7.75 -10.57 -0.47
C LYS A 52 8.26 -9.20 -0.07
N TYR A 53 9.32 -9.19 0.72
CA TYR A 53 10.11 -8.01 1.05
C TYR A 53 11.41 -8.07 0.24
N THR A 54 11.69 -7.02 -0.52
CA THR A 54 12.92 -6.91 -1.33
C THR A 54 13.46 -5.49 -1.22
N CYS A 55 14.77 -5.29 -1.36
CA CYS A 55 15.33 -3.95 -1.53
C CYS A 55 15.62 -3.69 -3.01
N ASP A 56 15.53 -2.44 -3.43
CA ASP A 56 16.08 -2.03 -4.73
C ASP A 56 17.56 -1.64 -4.60
N TYR A 57 18.14 -1.12 -5.68
CA TYR A 57 19.56 -0.71 -5.74
C TYR A 57 19.90 0.49 -4.82
N ARG A 58 18.90 1.14 -4.23
CA ARG A 58 19.05 2.24 -3.26
C ARG A 58 18.83 1.77 -1.82
N ASP A 59 18.77 0.45 -1.60
CA ASP A 59 18.40 -0.17 -0.33
C ASP A 59 17.01 0.27 0.19
N GLU A 60 16.10 0.71 -0.71
CA GLU A 60 14.73 1.06 -0.34
C GLU A 60 13.88 -0.21 -0.26
N PRO A 61 13.26 -0.53 0.90
CA PRO A 61 12.39 -1.70 0.99
C PRO A 61 11.15 -1.55 0.11
N TRP A 62 10.88 -2.60 -0.66
CA TRP A 62 9.71 -2.80 -1.48
C TRP A 62 8.94 -4.00 -0.97
N ILE A 63 7.63 -3.82 -0.75
CA ILE A 63 6.72 -4.86 -0.31
C ILE A 63 5.80 -5.24 -1.47
N CYS A 64 5.77 -6.52 -1.83
CA CYS A 64 4.86 -7.08 -2.83
C CYS A 64 3.97 -8.16 -2.23
N VAL A 65 2.79 -8.34 -2.81
CA VAL A 65 1.99 -9.55 -2.69
C VAL A 65 2.12 -10.39 -3.95
N HIS A 66 2.22 -11.71 -3.76
CA HIS A 66 2.20 -12.70 -4.83
C HIS A 66 0.92 -13.53 -4.76
N TYR A 67 0.22 -13.67 -5.88
CA TYR A 67 -0.92 -14.57 -6.03
C TYR A 67 -0.75 -15.36 -7.33
N GLY A 68 -0.43 -16.65 -7.19
CA GLY A 68 0.00 -17.47 -8.33
C GLY A 68 1.29 -16.90 -8.96
N LYS A 69 1.24 -16.63 -10.26
CA LYS A 69 2.38 -16.05 -11.02
C LYS A 69 2.41 -14.53 -11.03
N ILE A 70 1.37 -13.87 -10.52
CA ILE A 70 1.24 -12.41 -10.58
C ILE A 70 1.83 -11.78 -9.33
N ARG A 71 2.58 -10.69 -9.55
CA ARG A 71 3.15 -9.84 -8.50
C ARG A 71 2.47 -8.48 -8.54
N GLN A 72 1.88 -8.08 -7.42
CA GLN A 72 1.38 -6.73 -7.23
C GLN A 72 2.16 -6.09 -6.08
N GLY A 73 2.61 -4.85 -6.26
CA GLY A 73 3.18 -4.12 -5.12
C GLY A 73 2.13 -3.86 -4.04
N ILE A 74 2.56 -3.56 -2.81
CA ILE A 74 1.77 -2.99 -1.70
C ILE A 74 2.22 -1.56 -1.38
N MET A 75 3.49 -1.39 -0.98
CA MET A 75 4.11 -0.09 -0.74
C MET A 75 5.64 -0.14 -0.87
N ARG A 76 6.27 1.05 -0.92
CA ARG A 76 7.71 1.25 -0.71
C ARG A 76 7.94 1.92 0.62
N ILE A 77 9.09 1.69 1.21
CA ILE A 77 9.57 2.43 2.38
C ILE A 77 10.76 3.26 1.90
N VAL A 78 10.68 4.58 2.05
CA VAL A 78 11.71 5.51 1.58
C VAL A 78 12.04 6.54 2.64
N LYS A 79 13.21 7.15 2.51
CA LYS A 79 13.55 8.32 3.31
C LYS A 79 12.57 9.46 2.97
N ARG A 80 12.13 10.19 4.00
CA ARG A 80 11.33 11.40 3.81
C ARG A 80 12.15 12.46 3.05
N GLU A 81 11.55 13.03 2.01
CA GLU A 81 12.11 14.13 1.25
C GLU A 81 11.57 15.44 1.85
N GLU A 82 12.46 16.34 2.28
CA GLU A 82 12.10 17.58 2.99
C GLU A 82 11.47 18.63 2.06
N ASP A 83 11.77 18.57 0.76
CA ASP A 83 11.29 19.48 -0.27
C ASP A 83 9.88 19.16 -0.79
N LYS A 84 9.27 18.07 -0.28
CA LYS A 84 7.99 17.55 -0.75
C LYS A 84 6.89 17.79 0.29
N ASN A 85 5.79 18.41 -0.15
CA ASN A 85 4.64 18.76 0.71
C ASN A 85 3.39 17.90 0.44
N ASP A 86 3.49 16.84 -0.37
CA ASP A 86 2.37 15.97 -0.77
C ASP A 86 2.13 14.79 0.19
N TYR A 87 2.72 14.84 1.38
CA TYR A 87 2.57 13.80 2.39
C TYR A 87 1.22 13.89 3.13
N PHE A 88 0.66 12.74 3.46
CA PHE A 88 -0.49 12.59 4.34
C PHE A 88 -0.17 11.57 5.45
N GLN A 89 -0.76 11.76 6.62
CA GLN A 89 -0.45 10.95 7.80
C GLN A 89 -1.49 9.87 8.03
N LEU A 90 -1.02 8.65 8.32
CA LEU A 90 -1.86 7.55 8.78
C LEU A 90 -1.33 7.00 10.11
N ASN A 91 -2.24 6.63 11.00
CA ASN A 91 -1.87 5.91 12.22
C ASN A 91 -1.74 4.41 11.92
N VAL A 92 -0.53 3.90 12.04
CA VAL A 92 -0.18 2.50 11.83
C VAL A 92 0.23 1.91 13.18
N SER A 93 -0.66 1.14 13.79
CA SER A 93 -0.41 0.45 15.07
C SER A 93 0.04 1.39 16.20
N GLY A 94 -0.52 2.60 16.27
CA GLY A 94 -0.17 3.60 17.27
C GLY A 94 0.95 4.56 16.85
N LYS A 95 1.65 4.28 15.75
CA LYS A 95 2.68 5.16 15.19
C LYS A 95 2.10 5.98 14.04
N THR A 96 2.31 7.30 14.06
CA THR A 96 1.98 8.16 12.91
C THR A 96 3.07 8.00 11.86
N ILE A 97 2.69 7.58 10.65
CA ILE A 97 3.60 7.40 9.52
C ILE A 97 3.16 8.34 8.40
N ASP A 98 4.12 9.02 7.78
CA ASP A 98 3.90 9.85 6.60
C ASP A 98 3.84 8.94 5.35
N PHE A 99 2.81 9.13 4.54
CA PHE A 99 2.64 8.46 3.26
C PHE A 99 2.55 9.48 2.15
N ARG A 100 3.00 9.12 0.94
CA ARG A 100 2.69 9.85 -0.29
C ARG A 100 2.46 8.88 -1.42
N PHE A 101 1.82 9.35 -2.48
CA PHE A 101 1.69 8.59 -3.72
C PHE A 101 2.65 9.13 -4.76
N LYS A 102 3.44 8.25 -5.37
CA LYS A 102 4.32 8.63 -6.48
C LYS A 102 3.81 8.00 -7.78
N ARG A 103 3.82 8.78 -8.87
CA ARG A 103 3.72 8.22 -10.23
C ARG A 103 5.04 7.53 -10.54
N VAL A 104 4.97 6.31 -11.07
CA VAL A 104 6.17 5.64 -11.58
C VAL A 104 6.55 6.31 -12.89
N ASP A 105 7.61 7.10 -12.90
CA ASP A 105 8.26 7.49 -14.15
C ASP A 105 8.93 6.24 -14.75
N GLN A 106 8.77 6.07 -16.07
CA GLN A 106 9.06 4.87 -16.88
C GLN A 106 10.51 4.35 -16.84
N ASN A 107 11.39 4.93 -16.02
CA ASN A 107 12.80 4.58 -15.93
C ASN A 107 13.13 3.48 -14.90
N ILE A 108 12.15 2.99 -14.13
CA ILE A 108 12.30 1.73 -13.40
C ILE A 108 11.85 0.63 -14.35
N ARG A 109 12.80 -0.07 -14.99
CA ARG A 109 12.52 -1.21 -15.87
C ARG A 109 11.73 -2.27 -15.10
N PHE A 110 10.42 -2.28 -15.26
CA PHE A 110 9.54 -3.38 -14.88
C PHE A 110 9.35 -4.26 -16.12
N PRO A 111 9.88 -5.50 -16.18
CA PRO A 111 9.74 -6.33 -17.37
C PRO A 111 8.36 -6.97 -17.57
N ALA A 112 7.27 -6.48 -16.94
CA ALA A 112 6.02 -7.25 -16.95
C ALA A 112 4.70 -6.49 -16.81
N ILE A 113 4.66 -5.15 -16.87
CA ILE A 113 3.37 -4.45 -16.93
C ILE A 113 3.48 -3.35 -17.98
N GLU A 114 2.93 -3.63 -19.16
CA GLU A 114 2.73 -2.66 -20.23
C GLU A 114 1.91 -1.47 -19.71
N ASN A 115 2.41 -0.26 -19.97
CA ASN A 115 1.65 0.99 -20.15
C ASN A 115 0.53 1.33 -19.15
N SER A 116 0.85 1.39 -17.87
CA SER A 116 -0.11 1.91 -16.88
C SER A 116 0.57 2.79 -15.85
N TYR A 117 0.15 4.05 -15.82
CA TYR A 117 0.52 5.07 -14.84
C TYR A 117 -0.04 4.70 -13.46
N TYR A 118 0.48 3.64 -12.83
CA TYR A 118 0.03 3.26 -11.49
C TYR A 118 0.68 4.15 -10.43
N MET A 119 -0.15 4.87 -9.67
CA MET A 119 0.26 5.52 -8.43
C MET A 119 0.56 4.45 -7.39
N TYR A 120 1.69 4.58 -6.71
CA TYR A 120 2.12 3.63 -5.70
C TYR A 120 2.44 4.35 -4.39
N PRO A 121 2.06 3.79 -3.22
CA PRO A 121 2.29 4.45 -1.95
C PRO A 121 3.71 4.24 -1.44
N PHE A 122 4.24 5.32 -0.88
CA PHE A 122 5.55 5.41 -0.27
C PHE A 122 5.32 5.76 1.19
N ALA A 123 5.64 4.83 2.09
CA ALA A 123 5.78 5.11 3.51
C ALA A 123 7.13 5.79 3.72
N ALA A 124 7.11 6.97 4.33
CA ALA A 124 8.31 7.74 4.60
C ALA A 124 8.76 7.55 6.06
N TYR A 125 10.06 7.39 6.24
CA TYR A 125 10.70 7.43 7.56
C TYR A 125 11.63 8.64 7.66
N GLN A 126 11.76 9.19 8.87
CA GLN A 126 12.83 10.15 9.17
C GLN A 126 14.15 9.40 9.37
N GLU A 127 15.29 9.98 8.97
CA GLU A 127 16.60 9.32 9.08
C GLU A 127 16.90 8.81 10.50
N THR A 128 16.43 9.55 11.51
CA THR A 128 16.52 9.21 12.93
C THR A 128 15.76 7.93 13.33
N GLU A 129 14.84 7.46 12.49
CA GLU A 129 14.00 6.30 12.73
C GLU A 129 14.40 5.05 11.94
N LYS A 130 15.46 5.13 11.11
CA LYS A 130 15.85 4.08 10.15
C LYS A 130 15.97 2.68 10.78
N GLU A 131 16.49 2.58 12.00
CA GLU A 131 16.66 1.30 12.71
C GLU A 131 15.39 0.76 13.37
N SER A 132 14.36 1.60 13.54
CA SER A 132 13.09 1.23 14.19
C SER A 132 12.03 0.66 13.24
N VAL A 133 12.23 0.78 11.93
CA VAL A 133 11.24 0.42 10.89
C VAL A 133 11.41 -1.03 10.40
N ILE A 134 12.53 -1.68 10.72
CA ILE A 134 12.90 -3.03 10.24
C ILE A 134 12.79 -4.10 11.36
N LYS A 135 12.46 -3.73 12.60
CA LYS A 135 12.29 -4.67 13.71
C LYS A 135 10.86 -5.21 13.84
#